data_AF-A0AAW0WKI3-F1
#
_entry.id   AF-A0AAW0WKI3-F1
#
_cell.length_a   1.000
_cell.length_b   1.000
_cell.length_c   1.000
_cell.angle_alpha   90.00
_cell.angle_beta   90.00
_cell.angle_gamma   90.00
#
_symmetry.space_group_name_H-M   'P 1'
#
loop_
_entity.id
_entity.type
_entity.pdbx_description
1 polymer ?
#
loop_
_entity_poly.entity_id
_entity_poly.type
_entity_poly.pdbx_seq_one_letter_code
_entity_poly.pdbx_strand_id
1 'polypeptide(L)'
;SLHPSDMLHKVCLVLLVAGVAMANPGDYGPVYKSEPLPYNYDYSVQDGYKGTNFGQHENSDGKAVYGSYFVNLPDGRKQVVDYTADPHRGYVAKVSYAGK
;
A
#
# COMPACT_ATOMS: atom_id res chain seq x y z
N SER A 1 23.34 -24.12 -20.01
CA SER A 1 23.29 -24.50 -18.58
C SER A 1 22.95 -23.24 -17.81
N LEU A 2 21.69 -23.07 -17.40
CA LEU A 2 21.25 -21.90 -16.62
C LEU A 2 21.26 -22.27 -15.13
N HIS A 3 21.91 -21.43 -14.33
CA HIS A 3 22.15 -21.65 -12.91
C HIS A 3 20.91 -21.22 -12.10
N PRO A 4 20.41 -22.03 -11.15
CA PRO A 4 19.18 -21.73 -10.40
C PRO A 4 19.28 -20.56 -9.40
N SER A 5 20.38 -19.80 -9.39
CA SER A 5 20.55 -18.59 -8.56
C SER A 5 19.99 -17.32 -9.19
N ASP A 6 19.70 -17.33 -10.50
CA ASP A 6 19.43 -16.09 -11.25
C ASP A 6 17.95 -15.67 -11.25
N MET A 7 17.08 -16.41 -10.54
CA MET A 7 15.62 -16.23 -10.63
C MET A 7 14.97 -15.54 -9.42
N LEU A 8 15.72 -15.10 -8.40
CA LEU A 8 15.11 -14.70 -7.12
C LEU A 8 15.55 -13.33 -6.57
N HIS A 9 15.72 -12.31 -7.43
CA HIS A 9 16.10 -10.96 -6.97
C HIS A 9 15.38 -9.78 -7.64
N LYS A 10 14.20 -9.97 -8.26
CA LYS A 10 13.48 -8.84 -8.87
C LYS A 10 11.97 -8.91 -8.65
N VAL A 11 11.53 -8.80 -7.40
CA VAL A 11 10.20 -8.24 -7.14
C VAL A 11 10.41 -6.78 -6.75
N CYS A 12 10.63 -5.95 -7.77
CA CYS A 12 10.54 -4.50 -7.63
C CYS A 12 9.05 -4.18 -7.75
N LEU A 13 8.37 -4.04 -6.61
CA LEU A 13 6.98 -3.59 -6.60
C LEU A 13 6.99 -2.09 -6.93
N VAL A 14 6.87 -1.74 -8.22
CA VAL A 14 6.70 -0.36 -8.68
C VAL A 14 5.22 -0.18 -9.02
N LEU A 15 4.48 0.47 -8.12
CA LEU A 15 3.14 0.98 -8.42
C LEU A 15 3.28 2.40 -8.97
N LEU A 16 3.35 2.52 -10.29
CA LEU A 16 3.19 3.78 -11.01
C LEU A 16 1.71 3.97 -11.33
N VAL A 17 1.05 4.94 -10.69
CA VAL A 17 -0.24 5.45 -11.17
C VAL A 17 -0.05 6.92 -11.53
N ALA A 18 0.32 7.16 -12.78
CA ALA A 18 0.23 8.48 -13.41
C ALA A 18 -1.03 8.51 -14.27
N GLY A 19 -2.16 8.91 -13.68
CA GLY A 19 -3.38 9.19 -14.43
C GLY A 19 -3.33 10.60 -15.00
N VAL A 20 -3.12 10.75 -16.30
CA VAL A 20 -3.36 12.02 -17.00
C VAL A 20 -4.53 11.82 -17.95
N ALA A 21 -5.71 12.27 -17.53
CA ALA A 21 -6.88 12.35 -18.39
C ALA A 21 -6.76 13.58 -19.29
N MET A 22 -6.85 13.38 -20.61
CA MET A 22 -6.91 14.48 -21.58
C MET A 22 -8.30 15.12 -21.60
N ALA A 23 -8.32 16.44 -21.70
CA ALA A 23 -9.44 17.33 -21.48
C ALA A 23 -10.58 17.24 -22.52
N ASN A 24 -11.81 17.47 -22.06
CA ASN A 24 -12.92 17.99 -22.85
C ASN A 24 -13.69 19.01 -21.99
N PRO A 25 -13.83 20.30 -22.38
CA PRO A 25 -14.49 21.31 -21.56
C PRO A 25 -16.00 21.26 -21.80
N GLY A 26 -16.65 20.26 -21.22
CA GLY A 26 -18.10 20.26 -21.05
C GLY A 26 -18.46 21.14 -19.86
N ASP A 27 -19.44 22.01 -20.05
CA ASP A 27 -20.03 22.87 -19.02
C ASP A 27 -20.64 22.00 -17.89
N TYR A 28 -19.84 21.73 -16.86
CA TYR A 28 -20.32 21.13 -15.62
C TYR A 28 -20.80 22.28 -14.73
N GLY A 29 -22.08 22.27 -14.36
CA GLY A 29 -22.65 23.16 -13.34
C GLY A 29 -21.82 23.17 -12.05
N PRO A 30 -22.16 24.00 -11.04
CA PRO A 30 -21.27 24.27 -9.92
C PRO A 30 -20.65 23.00 -9.34
N VAL A 31 -19.34 22.86 -9.52
CA VAL A 31 -18.56 21.74 -8.97
C VAL A 31 -18.51 21.97 -7.47
N TYR A 32 -19.40 21.31 -6.74
CA TYR A 32 -19.26 21.19 -5.30
C TYR A 32 -18.06 20.28 -5.05
N LYS A 33 -16.94 20.87 -4.67
CA LYS A 33 -15.79 20.11 -4.17
C LYS A 33 -16.21 19.48 -2.85
N SER A 34 -16.66 18.23 -2.87
CA SER A 34 -16.93 17.49 -1.64
C SER A 34 -15.61 17.16 -0.97
N GLU A 35 -15.52 17.40 0.34
CA GLU A 35 -14.39 16.90 1.12
C GLU A 35 -14.41 15.36 1.13
N PRO A 36 -13.24 14.70 1.15
CA PRO A 36 -13.19 13.24 1.29
C PRO A 36 -13.89 12.80 2.57
N LEU A 37 -14.69 11.74 2.48
CA LEU A 37 -15.34 11.16 3.66
C LEU A 37 -14.37 10.23 4.41
N PRO A 38 -14.48 10.14 5.75
CA PRO A 38 -13.77 9.14 6.52
C PRO A 38 -14.07 7.72 6.07
N TYR A 39 -13.09 6.83 6.17
CA TYR A 39 -13.26 5.40 5.89
C TYR A 39 -12.30 4.56 6.74
N ASN A 40 -12.61 3.27 6.83
CA ASN A 40 -11.76 2.27 7.46
C ASN A 40 -11.92 0.95 6.73
N TYR A 41 -10.81 0.25 6.48
CA TYR A 41 -10.85 -1.13 5.99
C TYR A 41 -9.66 -1.95 6.50
N ASP A 42 -9.86 -3.26 6.52
CA ASP A 42 -8.84 -4.24 6.83
C ASP A 42 -9.02 -5.50 5.98
N TYR A 43 -7.90 -6.19 5.73
CA TYR A 43 -7.90 -7.53 5.16
C TYR A 43 -6.68 -8.32 5.63
N SER A 44 -6.79 -9.64 5.63
CA SER A 44 -5.66 -10.53 5.89
C SER A 44 -5.80 -11.87 5.19
N VAL A 45 -4.66 -12.47 4.88
CA VAL A 45 -4.55 -13.82 4.32
C VAL A 45 -3.61 -14.61 5.21
N GLN A 46 -4.07 -15.77 5.67
CA GLN A 46 -3.28 -16.73 6.42
C GLN A 46 -3.51 -18.13 5.83
N ASP A 47 -2.51 -18.62 5.09
CA ASP A 47 -2.49 -19.95 4.51
C ASP A 47 -1.34 -20.76 5.10
N GLY A 48 -1.67 -21.64 6.04
CA GLY A 48 -0.69 -22.52 6.70
C GLY A 48 -0.09 -23.59 5.77
N TYR A 49 -0.78 -23.97 4.68
CA TYR A 49 -0.27 -24.96 3.74
C TYR A 49 0.74 -24.34 2.76
N LYS A 50 0.50 -23.11 2.31
CA LYS A 50 1.42 -22.36 1.45
C LYS A 50 2.47 -21.56 2.21
N GLY A 51 2.31 -21.38 3.52
CA GLY A 51 3.18 -20.55 4.36
C GLY A 51 2.97 -19.04 4.16
N THR A 52 1.91 -18.64 3.45
CA THR A 52 1.60 -17.25 3.14
C THR A 52 0.90 -16.59 4.32
N ASN A 53 1.42 -15.46 4.80
CA ASN A 53 0.78 -14.67 5.84
C ASN A 53 1.05 -13.18 5.61
N PHE A 54 0.00 -12.41 5.31
CA PHE A 54 0.05 -10.97 5.11
C PHE A 54 -1.29 -10.31 5.45
N GLY A 55 -1.27 -9.01 5.67
CA GLY A 55 -2.49 -8.25 5.90
C GLY A 55 -2.25 -6.75 5.91
N GLN A 56 -3.33 -5.99 5.88
CA GLN A 56 -3.34 -4.54 5.88
C GLN A 56 -4.52 -4.02 6.70
N HIS A 57 -4.33 -2.89 7.34
CA HIS A 57 -5.41 -2.02 7.80
C HIS A 57 -5.11 -0.59 7.37
N GLU A 58 -6.15 0.17 7.08
CA GLU A 58 -6.05 1.60 6.75
C GLU A 58 -7.28 2.34 7.26
N ASN A 59 -7.05 3.54 7.78
CA ASN A 59 -8.06 4.45 8.26
C ASN A 59 -7.80 5.85 7.70
N SER A 60 -8.87 6.54 7.30
CA SER A 60 -8.83 7.94 6.88
C SER A 60 -9.87 8.74 7.65
N ASP A 61 -9.49 9.93 8.10
CA ASP A 61 -10.41 10.91 8.68
C ASP A 61 -10.93 11.91 7.64
N GLY A 62 -10.66 11.66 6.35
CA GLY A 62 -10.97 12.56 5.23
C GLY A 62 -9.89 13.62 4.96
N LYS A 63 -8.90 13.77 5.84
CA LYS A 63 -7.79 14.72 5.70
C LYS A 63 -6.43 14.03 5.66
N ALA A 64 -6.26 12.97 6.45
CA ALA A 64 -5.07 12.16 6.52
C ALA A 64 -5.42 10.67 6.53
N VAL A 65 -4.52 9.87 5.96
CA VAL A 65 -4.58 8.41 5.94
C VAL A 65 -3.54 7.87 6.91
N TYR A 66 -3.90 6.86 7.69
CA TYR A 66 -3.03 6.11 8.59
C TYR A 66 -3.24 4.63 8.34
N GLY A 67 -2.17 3.87 8.21
CA GLY A 67 -2.33 2.43 8.05
C GLY A 67 -1.05 1.66 8.31
N SER A 68 -1.21 0.34 8.30
CA SER A 68 -0.08 -0.59 8.39
C SER A 68 -0.35 -1.79 7.51
N TYR A 69 0.68 -2.28 6.84
CA TYR A 69 0.65 -3.61 6.22
C TYR A 69 1.82 -4.46 6.72
N PHE A 70 1.64 -5.78 6.68
CA PHE A 70 2.69 -6.73 7.04
C PHE A 70 2.78 -7.89 6.06
N VAL A 71 3.99 -8.46 5.94
CA VAL A 71 4.26 -9.65 5.14
C VAL A 71 5.26 -10.54 5.92
N ASN A 72 4.95 -11.82 6.06
CA ASN A 72 5.93 -12.81 6.51
C ASN A 72 6.89 -13.15 5.36
N LEU A 73 8.18 -12.97 5.59
CA LEU A 73 9.23 -13.20 4.60
C LEU A 73 9.75 -14.64 4.66
N PRO A 74 10.28 -15.18 3.54
CA PRO A 74 10.86 -16.52 3.51
C PRO A 74 12.04 -16.73 4.47
N ASP A 75 12.72 -15.66 4.88
CA ASP A 75 13.83 -15.71 5.84
C ASP A 75 13.37 -15.88 7.31
N GLY A 76 12.05 -15.87 7.56
CA GLY A 76 11.42 -16.01 8.86
C GLY A 76 11.13 -14.68 9.57
N ARG A 77 11.52 -13.53 8.98
CA ARG A 77 11.15 -12.22 9.53
C ARG A 77 9.73 -11.83 9.11
N LYS A 78 9.11 -10.99 9.93
CA LYS A 78 7.90 -10.25 9.62
C LYS A 78 8.29 -8.81 9.28
N GLN A 79 8.08 -8.41 8.03
CA GLN A 79 8.18 -7.01 7.64
C GLN A 79 6.88 -6.31 7.98
N VAL A 80 6.95 -5.16 8.63
CA VAL A 80 5.81 -4.29 8.97
C VAL A 80 6.11 -2.91 8.42
N VAL A 81 5.13 -2.30 7.76
CA VAL A 81 5.22 -0.94 7.23
C VAL A 81 4.08 -0.12 7.78
N ASP A 82 4.40 0.80 8.67
CA ASP A 82 3.46 1.79 9.21
C ASP A 82 3.57 3.07 8.38
N TYR A 83 2.45 3.61 7.93
CA TYR A 83 2.44 4.79 7.06
C TYR A 83 1.40 5.83 7.43
N THR A 84 1.69 7.06 7.03
CA THR A 84 0.80 8.21 7.09
C THR A 84 0.85 8.96 5.77
N ALA A 85 -0.28 9.46 5.30
CA ALA A 85 -0.34 10.35 4.14
C ALA A 85 -1.23 11.56 4.41
N ASP A 86 -0.71 12.76 4.18
CA ASP A 86 -1.45 14.02 4.34
C ASP A 86 -1.00 15.07 3.30
N PRO A 87 -1.80 16.13 3.04
CA PRO A 87 -1.48 17.15 2.04
C PRO A 87 -0.21 17.96 2.31
N HIS A 88 0.28 18.00 3.55
CA HIS A 88 1.44 18.80 3.94
C HIS A 88 2.75 18.02 3.91
N ARG A 89 2.73 16.76 4.39
CA ARG A 89 3.94 15.92 4.50
C ARG A 89 4.06 14.89 3.40
N GLY A 90 3.01 14.69 2.59
CA GLY A 90 2.94 13.61 1.62
C GLY A 90 2.90 12.24 2.31
N TYR A 91 3.32 11.20 1.60
CA TYR A 91 3.41 9.85 2.15
C TYR A 91 4.71 9.65 2.93
N VAL A 92 4.59 9.25 4.20
CA VAL A 92 5.71 8.93 5.08
C VAL A 92 5.50 7.54 5.65
N ALA A 93 6.51 6.68 5.55
CA ALA A 93 6.45 5.31 6.04
C ALA A 93 7.66 4.95 6.91
N LYS A 94 7.41 4.09 7.91
CA LYS A 94 8.42 3.43 8.73
C LYS A 94 8.36 1.94 8.46
N VAL A 95 9.47 1.37 8.02
CA VAL A 95 9.62 -0.07 7.84
C VAL A 95 10.32 -0.66 9.07
N SER A 96 9.76 -1.73 9.62
CA SER A 96 10.37 -2.51 10.69
C SER A 96 10.37 -3.98 10.35
N TYR A 97 11.28 -4.72 10.98
CA TYR A 97 11.38 -6.16 10.86
C TYR A 97 11.38 -6.75 12.26
N ALA A 98 10.57 -7.78 12.47
CA ALA A 98 10.54 -8.55 13.70
C ALA A 98 10.71 -10.03 13.39
N GLY A 99 11.21 -10.80 14.36
CA GLY A 99 11.51 -12.21 14.18
C GLY A 99 12.97 -12.47 13.82
N LYS A 100 13.36 -13.72 14.10
CA LYS A 100 14.73 -14.18 14.35
C LYS A 100 15.48 -13.36 15.39
#